data_AF-A0A438HCK5-F1
#
_entry.id   AF-A0A438HCK5-F1
#
_cell.length_a   1.000
_cell.length_b   1.000
_cell.length_c   1.000
_cell.angle_alpha   90.00
_cell.angle_beta   90.00
_cell.angle_gamma   90.00
#
_symmetry.space_group_name_H-M   'P 1'
#
loop_
_entity.id
_entity.type
_entity.pdbx_description
1 polymer ?
#
loop_
_entity_poly.entity_id
_entity_poly.type
_entity_poly.pdbx_seq_one_letter_code
_entity_poly.pdbx_strand_id
1 'polypeptide(L)'
;MESENPYLHIKEFEEVCNTFQEGGASIDLMWLKLFPFTLKDKAKIWLNSLRPRTKENEKFYECWESYMEAINACSHHGFDTWLLVSCFYDGMSSSMKQLLETMCGGDFMSKNPEEAMDFLSYVAEVSRGWDEPNAREVGRIKSQPNAKGGMNVLNEDIDMKAKVAVMARKLEEL
;
A
#
# COMPACT_ATOMS: atom_id res chain seq x y z
N MET A 1 11.72 -20.31 -24.09
CA MET A 1 12.17 -20.71 -22.74
C MET A 1 11.16 -21.71 -22.24
N GLU A 2 11.61 -22.89 -21.84
CA GLU A 2 10.77 -23.85 -21.12
C GLU A 2 10.47 -23.27 -19.73
N SER A 3 9.22 -23.33 -19.30
CA SER A 3 8.85 -22.93 -17.95
C SER A 3 9.34 -24.00 -16.96
N GLU A 4 10.10 -23.57 -15.94
CA GLU A 4 10.52 -24.44 -14.85
C GLU A 4 9.31 -25.02 -14.11
N ASN A 5 9.40 -26.29 -13.69
CA ASN A 5 8.33 -26.93 -12.90
C ASN A 5 8.37 -26.37 -11.47
N PRO A 6 7.30 -25.70 -10.99
CA PRO A 6 7.31 -25.06 -9.66
C PRO A 6 7.47 -26.06 -8.51
N TYR A 7 6.94 -27.28 -8.64
CA TYR A 7 7.08 -28.30 -7.61
C TYR A 7 8.50 -28.82 -7.50
N LEU A 8 9.19 -28.96 -8.64
CA LEU A 8 10.60 -29.34 -8.66
C LEU A 8 11.47 -28.25 -8.05
N HIS A 9 11.22 -26.99 -8.42
CA HIS A 9 11.93 -25.83 -7.85
C HIS A 9 11.82 -25.76 -6.33
N ILE A 10 10.61 -25.92 -5.78
CA ILE A 10 10.37 -25.92 -4.33
C ILE A 10 11.12 -27.06 -3.67
N LYS A 11 11.05 -28.27 -4.24
CA LYS A 11 11.75 -29.44 -3.69
C LYS A 11 13.27 -29.26 -3.70
N GLU A 12 13.84 -28.74 -4.77
CA GLU A 12 15.28 -28.45 -4.86
C GLU A 12 15.69 -27.38 -3.83
N PHE A 13 14.86 -26.35 -3.64
CA PHE A 13 15.10 -25.33 -2.63
C PHE A 13 15.03 -25.88 -1.19
N GLU A 14 14.08 -26.77 -0.93
CA GLU A 14 13.98 -27.53 0.33
C GLU A 14 15.24 -28.34 0.61
N GLU A 15 15.72 -29.10 -0.37
CA GLU A 15 16.94 -29.89 -0.26
C GLU A 15 18.15 -29.00 0.08
N VAL A 16 18.27 -27.83 -0.56
CA VAL A 16 19.31 -26.84 -0.24
C VAL A 16 19.17 -26.33 1.19
N CYS A 17 17.97 -25.94 1.63
CA CYS A 17 17.75 -25.44 2.99
C CYS A 17 18.09 -26.47 4.07
N ASN A 18 17.78 -27.75 3.83
CA ASN A 18 18.08 -28.85 4.75
C ASN A 18 19.59 -29.05 4.96
N THR A 19 20.45 -28.67 4.01
CA THR A 19 21.91 -28.75 4.20
C THR A 19 22.44 -27.77 5.26
N PHE A 20 21.74 -26.66 5.51
CA PHE A 20 22.11 -25.67 6.52
C PHE A 20 21.55 -25.97 7.91
N GLN A 21 20.73 -27.03 8.03
CA GLN A 21 20.05 -27.42 9.27
C GLN A 21 21.04 -27.85 10.37
N GLU A 22 22.27 -28.21 10.03
CA GLU A 22 23.36 -28.48 10.98
C GLU A 22 23.78 -27.25 11.81
N GLY A 23 23.36 -26.02 11.43
CA GLY A 23 23.77 -24.77 12.05
C GLY A 23 22.76 -24.09 13.00
N GLY A 24 21.60 -24.69 13.27
CA GLY A 24 20.61 -24.15 14.22
C GLY A 24 19.82 -22.91 13.75
N ALA A 25 19.92 -22.53 12.47
CA ALA A 25 19.04 -21.51 11.89
C ALA A 25 17.62 -22.07 11.70
N SER A 26 16.59 -21.29 12.04
CA SER A 26 15.20 -21.65 11.71
C SER A 26 15.06 -21.73 10.18
N ILE A 27 14.62 -22.89 9.70
CA ILE A 27 14.43 -23.16 8.28
C ILE A 27 13.45 -22.16 7.65
N ASP A 28 12.44 -21.72 8.40
CA ASP A 28 11.46 -20.72 7.99
C ASP A 28 12.12 -19.37 7.71
N LEU A 29 13.10 -18.97 8.53
CA LEU A 29 13.87 -17.74 8.30
C LEU A 29 14.75 -17.83 7.05
N MET A 30 15.30 -19.01 6.77
CA MET A 30 16.08 -19.23 5.53
C MET A 30 15.17 -19.20 4.31
N TRP A 31 14.02 -19.86 4.36
CA TRP A 31 13.02 -19.81 3.31
C TRP A 31 12.60 -18.39 2.99
N LEU A 32 12.19 -17.63 4.01
CA LEU A 32 11.73 -16.25 3.85
C LEU A 32 12.81 -15.34 3.24
N LYS A 33 14.08 -15.54 3.63
CA LYS A 33 15.20 -14.71 3.17
C LYS A 33 15.76 -15.13 1.81
N LEU A 34 15.84 -16.42 1.53
CA LEU A 34 16.57 -16.96 0.38
C LEU A 34 15.68 -17.28 -0.81
N PHE A 35 14.41 -17.65 -0.60
CA PHE A 35 13.47 -17.97 -1.67
C PHE A 35 13.33 -16.86 -2.73
N PRO A 36 13.30 -15.56 -2.39
CA PRO A 36 13.26 -14.50 -3.41
C PRO A 36 14.47 -14.50 -4.37
N PHE A 37 15.60 -15.07 -3.95
CA PHE A 37 16.81 -15.15 -4.76
C PHE A 37 16.78 -16.33 -5.75
N THR A 38 16.00 -17.37 -5.49
CA THR A 38 15.86 -18.54 -6.38
C THR A 38 14.96 -18.24 -7.57
N LEU A 39 14.00 -17.32 -7.41
CA LEU A 39 13.09 -16.91 -8.47
C LEU A 39 13.81 -16.22 -9.62
N LYS A 40 13.32 -16.45 -10.84
CA LYS A 40 13.80 -15.85 -12.10
C LYS A 40 12.66 -15.19 -12.87
N ASP A 41 13.02 -14.36 -13.84
CA ASP A 41 12.15 -13.77 -14.84
C ASP A 41 10.83 -13.20 -14.25
N LYS A 42 9.69 -13.64 -14.77
CA LYS A 42 8.36 -13.16 -14.38
C LYS A 42 8.05 -13.40 -12.90
N ALA A 43 8.49 -14.53 -12.33
CA ALA A 43 8.23 -14.84 -10.92
C ALA A 43 8.96 -13.88 -9.99
N LYS A 44 10.22 -13.54 -10.31
CA LYS A 44 10.99 -12.57 -9.53
C LYS A 44 10.43 -11.16 -9.65
N ILE A 45 10.01 -10.77 -10.85
CA ILE A 45 9.38 -9.46 -11.10
C ILE A 45 8.09 -9.36 -10.28
N TRP A 46 7.24 -10.39 -10.35
CA TRP A 46 5.99 -10.45 -9.60
C TRP A 46 6.19 -10.38 -8.08
N LEU A 47 7.11 -11.16 -7.52
CA LEU A 47 7.38 -11.12 -6.08
C LEU A 47 7.87 -9.73 -5.63
N ASN A 48 8.63 -9.03 -6.48
CA ASN A 48 9.09 -7.68 -6.17
C ASN A 48 8.01 -6.61 -6.29
N SER A 49 6.97 -6.82 -7.11
CA SER A 49 5.81 -5.92 -7.18
C SER A 49 4.88 -6.04 -5.97
N LEU A 50 4.93 -7.18 -5.26
CA LEU A 50 4.17 -7.36 -4.02
C LEU A 50 4.73 -6.61 -2.81
N ARG A 51 5.92 -5.99 -2.92
CA ARG A 51 6.38 -5.06 -1.90
C ARG A 51 5.86 -3.67 -2.27
N PRO A 52 4.89 -3.10 -1.54
CA PRO A 52 4.56 -1.70 -1.66
C PRO A 52 5.82 -0.94 -1.25
N ARG A 53 6.55 -0.42 -2.23
CA ARG A 53 7.58 0.58 -1.98
C ARG A 53 6.86 1.87 -2.20
N THR A 54 6.26 2.42 -1.14
CA THR A 54 5.70 3.76 -1.20
C THR A 54 6.77 4.69 -1.75
N LYS A 55 6.54 5.19 -2.97
CA LYS A 55 7.42 6.20 -3.53
C LYS A 55 7.19 7.49 -2.75
N GLU A 56 8.17 8.38 -2.74
CA GLU A 56 7.96 9.72 -2.18
C GLU A 56 6.74 10.36 -2.86
N ASN A 57 5.80 10.84 -2.05
CA ASN A 57 4.54 11.47 -2.47
C ASN A 57 3.51 10.57 -3.17
N GLU A 58 3.68 9.25 -3.18
CA GLU A 58 2.65 8.33 -3.70
C GLU A 58 1.36 8.46 -2.89
N LYS A 59 0.21 8.51 -3.58
CA LYS A 59 -1.09 8.61 -2.93
C LYS A 59 -1.59 7.23 -2.50
N PHE A 60 -2.49 7.21 -1.52
CA PHE A 60 -3.00 5.94 -0.98
C PHE A 60 -3.67 5.09 -2.07
N TYR A 61 -4.56 5.68 -2.88
CA TYR A 61 -5.24 4.94 -3.95
C TYR A 61 -4.26 4.39 -5.01
N GLU A 62 -3.24 5.15 -5.40
CA GLU A 62 -2.24 4.70 -6.39
C GLU A 62 -1.45 3.50 -5.86
N CYS A 63 -1.06 3.57 -4.59
CA CYS A 63 -0.37 2.48 -3.90
C CYS A 63 -1.25 1.23 -3.83
N TRP A 64 -2.52 1.39 -3.44
CA TRP A 64 -3.49 0.31 -3.36
C TRP A 64 -3.76 -0.35 -4.72
N GLU A 65 -4.00 0.45 -5.77
CA GLU A 65 -4.26 -0.06 -7.13
C GLU A 65 -3.07 -0.83 -7.68
N SER A 66 -1.86 -0.29 -7.54
CA SER A 66 -0.64 -0.98 -8.00
C SER A 66 -0.42 -2.29 -7.25
N TYR A 67 -0.72 -2.32 -5.94
CA TYR A 67 -0.65 -3.53 -5.13
C TYR A 67 -1.67 -4.58 -5.57
N MET A 68 -2.92 -4.17 -5.80
CA MET A 68 -3.97 -5.07 -6.30
C MET A 68 -3.68 -5.58 -7.70
N GLU A 69 -3.11 -4.76 -8.59
CA GLU A 69 -2.65 -5.20 -9.91
C GLU A 69 -1.58 -6.31 -9.79
N ALA A 70 -0.63 -6.15 -8.86
CA ALA A 70 0.40 -7.16 -8.59
C ALA A 70 -0.19 -8.48 -8.07
N ILE A 71 -1.18 -8.42 -7.16
CA ILE A 71 -1.89 -9.60 -6.68
C ILE A 71 -2.64 -10.29 -7.84
N ASN A 72 -3.42 -9.50 -8.59
CA ASN A 72 -4.27 -10.01 -9.67
C ASN A 72 -3.48 -10.59 -10.85
N ALA A 73 -2.22 -10.19 -11.03
CA ALA A 73 -1.32 -10.80 -12.00
C ALA A 73 -1.05 -12.31 -11.74
N CYS A 74 -1.35 -12.81 -10.53
CA CYS A 74 -1.23 -14.22 -10.18
C CYS A 74 -2.45 -14.70 -9.36
N SER A 75 -3.57 -15.00 -10.02
CA SER A 75 -4.83 -15.44 -9.38
C SER A 75 -4.73 -16.73 -8.53
N HIS A 76 -3.63 -17.47 -8.66
CA HIS A 76 -3.37 -18.70 -7.91
C HIS A 76 -2.20 -18.54 -6.92
N HIS A 77 -1.96 -17.31 -6.44
CA HIS A 77 -0.86 -16.99 -5.53
C HIS A 77 -0.89 -17.76 -4.21
N GLY A 78 -2.05 -18.26 -3.76
CA GLY A 78 -2.16 -19.09 -2.56
C GLY A 78 -1.97 -18.37 -1.23
N PHE A 79 -1.56 -17.10 -1.22
CA PHE A 79 -1.51 -16.26 -0.02
C PHE A 79 -2.88 -16.08 0.63
N ASP A 80 -2.90 -16.19 1.96
CA ASP A 80 -4.09 -15.89 2.75
C ASP A 80 -4.35 -14.38 2.80
N THR A 81 -5.63 -14.01 2.98
CA THR A 81 -6.09 -12.62 2.99
C THR A 81 -5.35 -11.78 4.04
N TRP A 82 -5.06 -12.34 5.21
CA TRP A 82 -4.42 -11.62 6.29
C TRP A 82 -2.96 -11.28 5.97
N LEU A 83 -2.23 -12.21 5.34
CA LEU A 83 -0.89 -11.96 4.83
C LEU A 83 -0.90 -10.83 3.81
N LEU A 84 -1.87 -10.78 2.89
CA LEU A 84 -1.99 -9.69 1.92
C LEU A 84 -2.24 -8.34 2.61
N VAL A 85 -3.20 -8.29 3.55
CA VAL A 85 -3.50 -7.09 4.35
C VAL A 85 -2.25 -6.63 5.11
N SER A 86 -1.58 -7.54 5.79
CA SER A 86 -0.37 -7.25 6.58
C SER A 86 0.77 -6.76 5.69
N CYS A 87 0.98 -7.40 4.53
CA CYS A 87 2.00 -6.99 3.57
C CYS A 87 1.75 -5.58 3.03
N PHE A 88 0.49 -5.25 2.71
CA PHE A 88 0.14 -3.90 2.31
C PHE A 88 0.41 -2.92 3.45
N TYR A 89 -0.11 -3.22 4.64
CA TYR A 89 0.06 -2.38 5.82
C TYR A 89 1.54 -2.11 6.11
N ASP A 90 2.37 -3.14 6.19
CA ASP A 90 3.79 -3.00 6.48
C ASP A 90 4.55 -2.18 5.44
N GLY A 91 4.16 -2.29 4.16
CA GLY A 91 4.74 -1.54 3.05
C GLY A 91 4.30 -0.07 2.96
N MET A 92 3.22 0.32 3.65
CA MET A 92 2.76 1.71 3.66
C MET A 92 3.73 2.66 4.37
N SER A 93 3.74 3.90 3.90
CA SER A 93 4.43 5.01 4.58
C SER A 93 3.73 5.35 5.91
N SER A 94 4.46 6.01 6.81
CA SER A 94 3.88 6.43 8.10
C SER A 94 2.67 7.36 7.94
N SER A 95 2.65 8.20 6.91
CA SER A 95 1.51 9.09 6.63
C SER A 95 0.28 8.33 6.11
N MET A 96 0.48 7.32 5.26
CA MET A 96 -0.60 6.43 4.81
C MET A 96 -1.18 5.61 5.97
N LYS A 97 -0.31 5.07 6.84
CA LYS A 97 -0.75 4.39 8.08
C LYS A 97 -1.58 5.32 8.93
N GLN A 98 -1.08 6.53 9.21
CA GLN A 98 -1.82 7.50 10.01
C GLN A 98 -3.19 7.85 9.41
N LEU A 99 -3.26 8.04 8.09
CA LEU A 99 -4.53 8.24 7.37
C LEU A 99 -5.49 7.05 7.59
N LEU A 100 -4.99 5.83 7.40
CA LEU A 100 -5.76 4.60 7.55
C LEU A 100 -6.31 4.45 8.98
N GLU A 101 -5.48 4.59 10.01
CA GLU A 101 -5.90 4.50 11.42
C GLU A 101 -6.92 5.59 11.76
N THR A 102 -6.72 6.81 11.24
CA THR A 102 -7.65 7.92 11.46
C THR A 102 -9.03 7.64 10.86
N MET A 103 -9.07 7.13 9.63
CA MET A 103 -10.34 6.76 8.98
C MET A 103 -10.98 5.53 9.63
N CYS A 104 -10.18 4.62 10.17
CA CYS A 104 -10.65 3.44 10.89
C CYS A 104 -11.35 3.82 12.20
N GLY A 105 -10.93 4.93 12.83
CA GLY A 105 -11.42 5.33 14.15
C GLY A 105 -10.86 4.48 15.29
N GLY A 106 -9.72 3.81 15.06
CA GLY A 106 -9.11 2.85 15.99
C GLY A 106 -8.02 2.04 15.30
N ASP A 107 -7.59 0.95 15.95
CA ASP A 107 -6.56 0.05 15.43
C ASP A 107 -7.08 -0.77 14.24
N PHE A 108 -6.63 -0.41 13.03
CA PHE A 108 -6.96 -1.13 11.81
C PHE A 108 -6.61 -2.62 11.88
N MET A 109 -5.49 -2.98 12.53
CA MET A 109 -5.01 -4.35 12.61
C MET A 109 -5.82 -5.23 13.58
N SER A 110 -6.84 -4.66 14.25
CA SER A 110 -7.80 -5.41 15.06
C SER A 110 -8.98 -5.98 14.26
N LYS A 111 -9.14 -5.58 12.98
CA LYS A 111 -10.20 -6.08 12.10
C LYS A 111 -9.97 -7.53 11.68
N ASN A 112 -11.04 -8.21 11.29
CA ASN A 112 -10.88 -9.48 10.58
C ASN A 112 -10.36 -9.26 9.15
N PRO A 113 -9.74 -10.27 8.52
CA PRO A 113 -9.04 -10.11 7.24
C PRO A 113 -9.92 -9.61 6.10
N GLU A 114 -11.15 -10.10 6.00
CA GLU A 114 -12.11 -9.73 4.96
C GLU A 114 -12.54 -8.27 5.12
N GLU A 115 -12.92 -7.85 6.33
CA GLU A 115 -13.25 -6.45 6.62
C GLU A 115 -12.07 -5.52 6.41
N ALA A 116 -10.85 -5.95 6.73
CA ALA A 116 -9.65 -5.17 6.54
C ALA A 116 -9.37 -4.94 5.04
N MET A 117 -9.50 -5.99 4.22
CA MET A 117 -9.36 -5.91 2.76
C MET A 117 -10.40 -4.95 2.15
N ASP A 118 -11.68 -5.08 2.53
CA ASP A 118 -12.75 -4.20 2.06
C ASP A 118 -12.52 -2.75 2.50
N PHE A 119 -12.04 -2.55 3.74
CA PHE A 119 -11.75 -1.22 4.27
C PHE A 119 -10.60 -0.53 3.53
N LEU A 120 -9.54 -1.26 3.17
CA LEU A 120 -8.46 -0.71 2.34
C LEU A 120 -8.98 -0.26 0.97
N SER A 121 -9.87 -1.04 0.36
CA SER A 121 -10.53 -0.64 -0.89
C SER A 121 -11.36 0.63 -0.73
N TYR A 122 -12.14 0.72 0.35
CA TYR A 122 -12.93 1.92 0.66
C TYR A 122 -12.04 3.16 0.85
N VAL A 123 -10.94 3.05 1.60
CA VAL A 123 -10.02 4.18 1.82
C VAL A 123 -9.36 4.61 0.51
N ALA A 124 -9.01 3.68 -0.37
CA ALA A 124 -8.52 3.99 -1.71
C ALA A 124 -9.56 4.81 -2.51
N GLU A 125 -10.81 4.37 -2.55
CA GLU A 125 -11.88 5.10 -3.25
C GLU A 125 -12.10 6.52 -2.70
N VAL A 126 -12.13 6.69 -1.38
CA VAL A 126 -12.29 8.00 -0.74
C VAL A 126 -11.09 8.90 -1.02
N SER A 127 -9.87 8.37 -0.91
CA SER A 127 -8.64 9.15 -1.10
C SER A 127 -8.48 9.65 -2.53
N ARG A 128 -9.01 8.92 -3.53
CA ARG A 128 -9.01 9.34 -4.95
C ARG A 128 -9.79 10.65 -5.15
N GLY A 129 -10.87 10.87 -4.39
CA GLY A 129 -11.69 12.07 -4.47
C GLY A 129 -11.02 13.34 -3.93
N TRP A 130 -9.89 13.23 -3.22
CA TRP A 130 -9.21 14.38 -2.61
C TRP A 130 -8.28 15.12 -3.57
N ASP A 131 -7.92 14.48 -4.68
CA ASP A 131 -7.09 15.07 -5.74
C ASP A 131 -7.92 15.80 -6.80
N GLU A 132 -9.26 15.68 -6.77
CA GLU A 132 -10.11 16.53 -7.59
C GLU A 132 -10.07 17.97 -7.05
N PRO A 133 -9.69 18.96 -7.87
CA PRO A 133 -9.82 20.35 -7.47
C PRO A 133 -11.32 20.64 -7.34
N ASN A 134 -11.83 20.74 -6.11
CA ASN A 134 -13.21 21.10 -5.77
C ASN A 134 -13.86 22.00 -6.83
N ALA A 135 -14.54 21.38 -7.80
CA ALA A 135 -15.19 22.06 -8.90
C ALA A 135 -16.57 21.47 -9.14
N ARG A 136 -17.30 21.22 -8.06
CA ARG A 136 -18.75 21.38 -8.04
C ARG A 136 -19.21 21.72 -6.63
N GLU A 137 -19.84 22.89 -6.56
CA GLU A 137 -20.92 23.22 -5.62
C GLU A 137 -20.58 24.03 -4.36
N VAL A 138 -20.09 25.26 -4.56
CA VAL A 138 -20.55 26.41 -3.76
C VAL A 138 -20.91 27.56 -4.68
N GLY A 139 -22.20 27.91 -4.74
CA GLY A 139 -22.67 29.28 -4.90
C GLY A 139 -22.23 30.07 -6.13
N ARG A 140 -23.09 30.07 -7.14
CA ARG A 140 -23.21 31.10 -8.19
C ARG A 140 -23.13 32.53 -7.61
N ILE A 141 -21.99 33.21 -7.73
CA ILE A 141 -21.91 34.68 -7.85
C ILE A 141 -20.82 35.03 -8.89
N LYS A 142 -21.20 35.89 -9.84
CA LYS A 142 -20.44 36.31 -11.02
C LYS A 142 -19.29 37.27 -10.67
N SER A 143 -18.12 37.10 -11.30
CA SER A 143 -17.35 38.19 -11.97
C SER A 143 -16.02 37.68 -12.57
N GLN A 144 -15.82 37.91 -13.88
CA GLN A 144 -14.51 37.99 -14.56
C GLN A 144 -14.03 39.47 -14.58
N PRO A 145 -12.80 39.81 -15.03
CA PRO A 145 -11.50 39.10 -14.99
C PRO A 145 -10.29 39.99 -14.55
N ASN A 146 -9.12 39.35 -14.43
CA ASN A 146 -7.75 39.87 -14.70
C ASN A 146 -6.90 40.44 -13.54
N ALA A 147 -5.74 39.81 -13.25
CA ALA A 147 -4.41 40.44 -13.23
C ALA A 147 -3.32 39.44 -12.77
N LYS A 148 -2.11 39.66 -13.30
CA LYS A 148 -0.89 38.84 -13.22
C LYS A 148 -0.26 38.77 -11.82
N GLY A 149 0.44 37.66 -11.58
CA GLY A 149 1.78 37.70 -10.98
C GLY A 149 1.91 37.05 -9.60
N GLY A 150 2.88 36.12 -9.49
CA GLY A 150 3.46 35.70 -8.22
C GLY A 150 3.29 34.21 -7.91
N MET A 151 4.23 33.39 -8.39
CA MET A 151 4.46 32.06 -7.82
C MET A 151 5.01 32.23 -6.40
N ASN A 152 4.28 31.72 -5.42
CA ASN A 152 4.83 31.43 -4.10
C ASN A 152 4.60 29.93 -3.87
N VAL A 153 5.67 29.15 -3.94
CA VAL A 153 5.69 27.74 -3.51
C VAL A 153 5.41 27.75 -2.01
N LEU A 154 4.19 27.38 -1.63
CA LEU A 154 3.85 27.14 -0.23
C LEU A 154 4.31 25.73 0.11
N ASN A 155 5.11 25.63 1.16
CA ASN A 155 5.65 24.38 1.69
C ASN A 155 4.47 23.47 2.10
N GLU A 156 4.27 22.37 1.38
CA GLU A 156 3.09 21.48 1.44
C GLU A 156 2.90 20.83 2.83
N ASP A 157 3.97 20.77 3.62
CA ASP A 157 3.95 20.28 5.00
C ASP A 157 3.14 21.19 5.94
N ILE A 158 3.07 22.49 5.63
CA ILE A 158 2.25 23.47 6.36
C ILE A 158 0.77 23.30 5.98
N ASP A 159 0.48 22.97 4.72
CA ASP A 159 -0.89 22.80 4.21
C ASP A 159 -1.56 21.56 4.80
N MET A 160 -0.84 20.43 4.89
CA MET A 160 -1.41 19.22 5.50
C MET A 160 -1.61 19.37 7.01
N LYS A 161 -0.68 20.01 7.73
CA LYS A 161 -0.86 20.37 9.15
C LYS A 161 -2.05 21.31 9.36
N ALA A 162 -2.26 22.27 8.47
CA ALA A 162 -3.41 23.16 8.52
C ALA A 162 -4.73 22.41 8.30
N LYS A 163 -4.76 21.48 7.34
CA LYS A 163 -5.95 20.64 7.06
C LYS A 163 -6.29 19.70 8.22
N VAL A 164 -5.29 19.06 8.82
CA VAL A 164 -5.47 18.21 10.01
C VAL A 164 -5.94 19.04 11.21
N ALA A 165 -5.39 20.24 11.43
CA ALA A 165 -5.82 21.13 12.50
C ALA A 165 -7.28 21.62 12.32
N VAL A 166 -7.71 21.84 11.08
CA VAL A 166 -9.11 22.20 10.76
C VAL A 166 -10.06 21.04 11.03
N MET A 167 -9.65 19.80 10.74
CA MET A 167 -10.44 18.61 11.06
C MET A 167 -10.55 18.37 12.56
N ALA A 168 -9.44 18.55 13.31
CA ALA A 168 -9.43 18.41 14.77
C ALA A 168 -10.39 19.41 15.45
N ARG A 169 -10.40 20.69 15.02
CA ARG A 169 -11.31 21.71 15.59
C ARG A 169 -12.78 21.42 15.36
N LYS A 170 -13.14 20.86 14.20
CA LYS A 170 -14.52 20.46 13.92
C LYS A 170 -15.00 19.28 14.77
N LEU A 171 -14.07 18.48 15.30
CA LEU A 171 -14.37 17.34 16.17
C LEU A 171 -14.61 17.77 17.62
N GLU A 172 -14.01 18.88 18.07
CA GLU A 172 -14.20 19.46 19.41
C GLU A 172 -15.51 20.26 19.55
N GLU A 173 -16.18 20.57 18.42
CA GLU A 173 -17.46 21.28 18.37
C GLU A 173 -18.69 20.35 18.30
N LEU A 174 -18.49 19.03 18.41
CA LEU A 174 -19.52 17.98 18.52
C LEU A 174 -19.63 17.47 19.95
#